data_AF-A0A950W6Y0-F1
#
_entry.id   AF-A0A950W6Y0-F1
#
_cell.length_a   1.000
_cell.length_b   1.000
_cell.length_c   1.000
_cell.angle_alpha   90.00
_cell.angle_beta   90.00
_cell.angle_gamma   90.00
#
_symmetry.space_group_name_H-M   'P 1'
#
loop_
_entity.id
_entity.type
_entity.pdbx_description
1 polymer ?
#
loop_
_entity_poly.entity_id
_entity_poly.type
_entity_poly.pdbx_seq_one_letter_code
_entity_poly.pdbx_strand_id
1 'polypeptide(L)'
;MIDKMARDTTLALHALTYVIRLHTDLTSEHGAPTLGTQNQAVDFILADSELSRAVAAWAAMPNIGEASTKPYQRLPHDELYRRVREYLEKISSTPG
;
A
#
# COMPACT_ATOMS: atom_id res chain seq x y z
N MET A 1 14.34 16.81 15.85
CA MET A 1 14.71 15.74 14.88
C MET A 1 13.87 14.47 15.03
N ILE A 2 13.33 14.16 16.22
CA ILE A 2 12.51 12.96 16.51
C ILE A 2 11.21 12.89 15.69
N ASP A 3 10.65 14.05 15.35
CA ASP A 3 9.34 14.15 14.70
C ASP A 3 9.31 13.64 13.24
N LYS A 4 10.44 13.75 12.52
CA LYS A 4 10.54 13.29 11.12
C LYS A 4 10.56 11.77 11.01
N MET A 5 11.38 11.10 11.85
CA MET A 5 11.51 9.63 11.83
C MET A 5 10.19 8.93 12.19
N ALA A 6 9.42 9.49 13.13
CA ALA A 6 8.11 8.97 13.50
C ALA A 6 7.12 9.05 12.34
N ARG A 7 7.06 10.20 11.64
CA ARG A 7 6.20 10.37 10.45
C ARG A 7 6.59 9.42 9.32
N ASP A 8 7.88 9.27 9.07
CA ASP A 8 8.40 8.37 8.03
C ASP A 8 8.05 6.90 8.33
N THR A 9 8.10 6.51 9.61
CA THR A 9 7.71 5.15 10.06
C THR A 9 6.20 4.92 9.92
N THR A 10 5.37 5.90 10.32
CA THR A 10 3.91 5.82 10.15
C THR A 10 3.53 5.74 8.67
N LEU A 11 4.19 6.52 7.81
CA LEU A 11 3.96 6.48 6.37
C LEU A 11 4.34 5.12 5.76
N ALA A 12 5.46 4.53 6.19
CA ALA A 12 5.87 3.20 5.76
C ALA A 12 4.84 2.12 6.16
N LEU A 13 4.28 2.20 7.37
CA LEU A 13 3.21 1.29 7.81
C LEU A 13 1.92 1.45 7.00
N HIS A 14 1.55 2.70 6.67
CA HIS A 14 0.40 2.97 5.81
C HIS A 14 0.61 2.43 4.39
N ALA A 15 1.80 2.63 3.82
CA ALA A 15 2.18 2.09 2.52
C ALA A 15 2.13 0.55 2.51
N LEU A 16 2.67 -0.09 3.55
CA LEU A 16 2.61 -1.54 3.71
C LEU A 16 1.17 -2.05 3.77
N THR A 17 0.33 -1.42 4.58
CA THR A 17 -1.09 -1.77 4.71
C THR A 17 -1.81 -1.62 3.38
N TYR A 18 -1.49 -0.57 2.62
CA TYR A 18 -2.04 -0.33 1.30
C TYR A 18 -1.65 -1.43 0.30
N VAL A 19 -0.36 -1.78 0.24
CA VAL A 19 0.19 -2.82 -0.65
C VAL A 19 -0.44 -4.19 -0.37
N ILE A 20 -0.56 -4.56 0.91
CA ILE A 20 -1.20 -5.84 1.30
C ILE A 20 -2.65 -5.87 0.82
N ARG A 21 -3.42 -4.79 1.06
CA ARG A 21 -4.82 -4.69 0.63
C ARG A 21 -4.95 -4.78 -0.89
N LEU A 22 -4.09 -4.09 -1.62
CA LEU A 22 -4.08 -4.10 -3.08
C LEU A 22 -3.75 -5.49 -3.63
N HIS A 23 -2.76 -6.16 -3.06
CA HIS A 23 -2.39 -7.51 -3.47
C HIS A 23 -3.53 -8.51 -3.26
N THR A 24 -4.21 -8.46 -2.12
CA THR A 24 -5.39 -9.30 -1.85
C THR A 24 -6.53 -9.04 -2.84
N ASP A 25 -6.75 -7.78 -3.24
CA ASP A 25 -7.76 -7.42 -4.27
C ASP A 25 -7.38 -7.98 -5.66
N LEU A 26 -6.08 -8.00 -5.99
CA LEU A 26 -5.58 -8.44 -7.30
C LEU A 26 -5.56 -9.96 -7.47
N THR A 27 -5.06 -10.71 -6.49
CA THR A 27 -4.86 -12.16 -6.65
C THR A 27 -6.13 -12.95 -6.39
N SER A 28 -7.15 -12.35 -5.73
CA SER A 28 -8.27 -13.09 -5.11
C SER A 28 -7.83 -14.22 -4.16
N GLU A 29 -6.52 -14.35 -3.91
CA GLU A 29 -5.90 -15.27 -2.98
C GLU A 29 -5.64 -14.49 -1.69
N HIS A 30 -6.01 -15.07 -0.55
CA HIS A 30 -5.78 -14.47 0.77
C HIS A 30 -4.30 -14.42 1.20
N GLY A 31 -3.37 -14.57 0.26
CA GLY A 31 -1.93 -14.52 0.48
C GLY A 31 -1.42 -13.07 0.46
N ALA A 32 -0.67 -12.70 1.50
CA ALA A 32 0.16 -11.50 1.44
C ALA A 32 1.24 -11.66 0.35
N PRO A 33 1.64 -10.58 -0.33
CA PRO A 33 2.78 -10.62 -1.24
C PRO A 33 4.04 -11.11 -0.50
N THR A 34 5.04 -11.61 -1.21
CA THR A 34 6.31 -11.99 -0.57
C THR A 34 6.95 -10.78 0.15
N LEU A 35 7.76 -11.00 1.18
CA LEU A 35 8.44 -9.91 1.90
C LEU A 35 9.30 -9.03 0.97
N GLY A 36 9.93 -9.62 -0.04
CA GLY A 36 10.68 -8.88 -1.06
C GLY A 36 9.77 -7.92 -1.86
N THR A 37 8.63 -8.42 -2.33
CA THR A 37 7.61 -7.63 -3.03
C THR A 37 7.05 -6.51 -2.14
N GLN A 38 6.80 -6.78 -0.86
CA GLN A 38 6.33 -5.77 0.10
C GLN A 38 7.34 -4.63 0.25
N ASN A 39 8.61 -4.94 0.48
CA ASN A 39 9.65 -3.92 0.63
C ASN A 39 9.81 -3.09 -0.65
N GLN A 40 9.87 -3.74 -1.82
CA GLN A 40 10.02 -3.04 -3.10
C GLN A 40 8.83 -2.11 -3.40
N ALA A 41 7.61 -2.49 -3.02
CA ALA A 41 6.42 -1.68 -3.22
C ALA A 41 6.33 -0.51 -2.22
N VAL A 42 6.73 -0.74 -0.96
CA VAL A 42 6.82 0.34 0.04
C VAL A 42 7.88 1.36 -0.38
N ASP A 43 9.07 0.91 -0.78
CA ASP A 43 10.15 1.78 -1.25
C ASP A 43 9.72 2.59 -2.48
N PHE A 44 8.98 1.98 -3.41
CA PHE A 44 8.42 2.67 -4.58
C PHE A 44 7.45 3.80 -4.18
N ILE A 45 6.55 3.54 -3.23
CA ILE A 45 5.61 4.55 -2.72
C ILE A 45 6.35 5.67 -1.99
N LEU A 46 7.35 5.34 -1.17
CA LEU A 46 8.12 6.31 -0.39
C LEU A 46 9.07 7.15 -1.25
N ALA A 47 9.55 6.61 -2.38
CA ALA A 47 10.40 7.32 -3.33
C ALA A 47 9.63 8.42 -4.11
N ASP A 48 8.32 8.29 -4.24
CA ASP A 48 7.46 9.25 -4.94
C ASP A 48 6.64 10.08 -3.94
N SER A 49 6.86 11.40 -3.93
CA SER A 49 6.18 12.33 -3.03
C SER A 49 4.67 12.42 -3.28
N GLU A 50 4.21 12.20 -4.52
CA GLU A 50 2.80 12.16 -4.89
C GLU A 50 2.14 10.89 -4.33
N LEU A 51 2.78 9.73 -4.51
CA LEU A 51 2.29 8.45 -3.97
C LEU A 51 2.29 8.45 -2.45
N SER A 52 3.36 8.94 -1.84
CA SER A 52 3.47 9.13 -0.39
C SER A 52 2.33 9.98 0.16
N ARG A 53 2.03 11.10 -0.51
CA ARG A 53 0.92 11.97 -0.10
C ARG A 53 -0.43 11.30 -0.29
N ALA A 54 -0.63 10.58 -1.39
CA ALA A 54 -1.86 9.86 -1.67
C ALA A 54 -2.12 8.75 -0.64
N VAL A 55 -1.09 8.00 -0.24
CA VAL A 55 -1.18 6.99 0.82
C VAL A 55 -1.47 7.63 2.18
N ALA A 56 -0.83 8.76 2.50
CA ALA A 56 -1.14 9.50 3.72
C ALA A 56 -2.60 9.99 3.75
N ALA A 57 -3.11 10.49 2.61
CA ALA A 57 -4.50 10.92 2.47
C ALA A 57 -5.48 9.75 2.58
N TRP A 58 -5.16 8.62 1.95
CA TRP A 58 -5.90 7.37 2.09
C TRP A 58 -5.98 6.92 3.55
N ALA A 59 -4.85 6.86 4.25
CA ALA A 59 -4.80 6.46 5.65
C ALA A 59 -5.55 7.42 6.60
N ALA A 60 -5.63 8.70 6.24
CA ALA A 60 -6.42 9.70 6.96
C ALA A 60 -7.94 9.59 6.69
N MET A 61 -8.39 8.75 5.74
CA MET A 61 -9.82 8.54 5.50
C MET A 61 -10.42 7.72 6.66
N PRO A 62 -11.55 8.18 7.25
CA PRO A 62 -12.18 7.54 8.42
C PRO A 62 -12.73 6.12 8.16
N ASN A 63 -12.74 5.64 6.91
CA ASN A 63 -13.17 4.28 6.57
C ASN A 63 -12.10 3.20 6.80
N ILE A 64 -10.88 3.57 7.22
CA ILE A 64 -9.74 2.64 7.29
C ILE A 64 -9.53 2.07 8.68
N GLY A 65 -10.03 2.74 9.71
CA GLY A 65 -9.86 2.34 11.10
C GLY A 65 -11.14 2.52 11.89
N GLU A 66 -11.87 1.42 12.09
CA GLU A 66 -12.41 1.02 13.40
C GLU A 66 -13.23 -0.26 13.20
N ALA A 67 -12.72 -1.39 13.73
CA ALA A 67 -13.51 -2.57 14.09
C ALA A 67 -14.57 -3.07 13.09
N SER A 68 -14.31 -3.04 11.78
CA SER A 68 -15.24 -3.65 10.82
C SER A 68 -14.86 -5.10 10.58
N THR A 69 -15.65 -6.00 11.16
CA THR A 69 -15.82 -7.40 10.73
C THR A 69 -16.38 -7.53 9.30
N LYS A 70 -16.47 -6.42 8.56
CA LYS A 70 -16.94 -6.37 7.18
C LYS A 70 -15.83 -6.84 6.24
N PRO A 71 -16.17 -7.57 5.16
CA PRO A 71 -15.21 -7.96 4.14
C PRO A 71 -14.50 -6.71 3.63
N TYR A 72 -13.19 -6.81 3.50
CA TYR A 72 -12.27 -5.77 3.06
C TYR A 72 -12.92 -4.90 1.97
N GLN A 73 -13.22 -3.64 2.29
CA GLN A 73 -13.75 -2.71 1.30
C GLN A 73 -12.70 -2.54 0.20
N ARG A 74 -13.13 -2.74 -1.05
CA ARG A 74 -12.29 -2.56 -2.23
C ARG A 74 -11.63 -1.19 -2.19
N LEU A 75 -10.34 -1.15 -2.52
CA LEU A 75 -9.63 0.11 -2.66
C LEU A 75 -10.32 0.96 -3.74
N PRO A 76 -10.36 2.29 -3.59
CA PRO A 76 -10.81 3.16 -4.66
C PRO A 76 -9.90 2.91 -5.88
N HIS A 77 -10.49 2.75 -7.07
CA HIS A 77 -9.75 2.59 -8.32
C HIS A 77 -9.24 3.94 -8.81
N ASP A 78 -8.45 4.62 -7.98
CA ASP A 78 -7.85 5.92 -8.27
C ASP A 78 -6.46 5.77 -8.90
N GLU A 79 -5.79 6.90 -9.13
CA GLU A 79 -4.46 6.92 -9.72
C GLU A 79 -3.41 6.23 -8.83
N LEU A 80 -3.58 6.27 -7.50
CA LEU A 80 -2.73 5.54 -6.56
C LEU A 80 -2.90 4.03 -6.75
N TYR A 81 -4.14 3.54 -6.83
CA TYR A 81 -4.44 2.14 -7.15
C TYR A 81 -3.79 1.72 -8.46
N ARG A 82 -3.99 2.50 -9.54
CA ARG A 82 -3.47 2.18 -10.86
C ARG A 82 -1.94 2.07 -10.87
N ARG A 83 -1.24 3.07 -10.34
CA ARG A 83 0.23 3.10 -10.35
C ARG A 83 0.86 2.00 -9.50
N VAL A 84 0.33 1.77 -8.29
CA VAL A 84 0.87 0.71 -7.42
C VAL A 84 0.54 -0.67 -7.99
N ARG A 85 -0.64 -0.85 -8.61
CA ARG A 85 -1.01 -2.10 -9.31
C ARG A 85 -0.07 -2.39 -10.46
N GLU A 86 0.16 -1.43 -11.36
CA GLU A 86 1.08 -1.60 -12.49
C GLU A 86 2.49 -1.96 -12.02
N TYR A 87 2.95 -1.37 -10.91
CA TYR A 87 4.24 -1.70 -10.32
C TYR A 87 4.26 -3.12 -9.73
N LEU A 88 3.22 -3.51 -8.98
CA LEU A 88 3.09 -4.87 -8.44
C LEU A 88 3.07 -5.92 -9.55
N GLU A 89 2.26 -5.71 -10.60
CA GLU A 89 2.21 -6.61 -11.76
C GLU A 89 3.58 -6.73 -12.44
N LYS A 90 4.33 -5.63 -12.55
CA LYS A 90 5.68 -5.61 -13.13
C LYS A 90 6.69 -6.43 -12.33
N ILE A 91 6.71 -6.27 -11.00
CA ILE A 91 7.66 -7.00 -10.15
C ILE A 91 7.24 -8.46 -9.92
N SER A 92 5.93 -8.77 -9.97
CA SER A 92 5.43 -10.15 -9.93
C SER A 92 5.63 -10.90 -11.25
N SER A 93 5.63 -10.21 -12.40
CA SER A 93 5.88 -10.80 -13.72
C SER A 93 7.36 -11.00 -14.03
N THR A 94 8.25 -10.49 -13.19
CA THR A 94 9.69 -10.72 -13.32
C THR A 94 10.06 -11.90 -12.42
N PRO A 95 10.28 -13.11 -12.97
CA PRO A 95 10.85 -14.19 -12.17
C PRO A 95 12.27 -13.77 -11.80
N GLY A 96 12.59 -13.82 -10.51
CA GLY A 96 13.96 -13.71 -10.02
C GLY A 96 14.82 -14.89 -10.48
#